data_AF-A0A5N5I682-F1
#
_entry.id   AF-A0A5N5I682-F1
#
_cell.length_a   1.000
_cell.length_b   1.000
_cell.length_c   1.000
_cell.angle_alpha   90.00
_cell.angle_beta   90.00
_cell.angle_gamma   90.00
#
_symmetry.space_group_name_H-M   'P 1'
#
loop_
_entity.id
_entity.type
_entity.pdbx_description
1 polymer ?
#
loop_
_entity_poly.entity_id
_entity_poly.type
_entity_poly.pdbx_seq_one_letter_code
_entity_poly.pdbx_strand_id
1 'polypeptide(L)'
;MKFFQPPKWQDQRPNHDPQPQPHLLPSPHLMASRPSGSSVRYHRSKSAVQEGPNNSQLDLQLSISVRPAKPSSSDHYVFGNPNTSEFDALNPKAAGRVESLKWQAAEQIRLAAMEKAYAERVRELTRREMELAQSEFARARHVWERAREEVEKAERMKEKAMLQMDSTCMEITCQSCRQRFRP
;
A
#
# COMPACT_ATOMS: atom_id res chain seq x y z
N MET A 1 21.40 -28.75 -2.02
CA MET A 1 20.96 -27.40 -1.59
C MET A 1 21.46 -26.41 -2.63
N LYS A 2 20.57 -25.77 -3.40
CA LYS A 2 20.95 -24.77 -4.41
C LYS A 2 20.83 -23.39 -3.77
N PHE A 3 21.93 -22.66 -3.68
CA PHE A 3 21.93 -21.28 -3.19
C PHE A 3 21.27 -20.37 -4.23
N PHE A 4 20.23 -19.65 -3.81
CA PHE A 4 19.59 -18.62 -4.62
C PHE A 4 20.42 -17.35 -4.51
N GLN A 5 20.97 -16.89 -5.64
CA GLN A 5 21.73 -15.65 -5.71
C GLN A 5 20.77 -14.51 -6.09
N PRO A 6 20.69 -13.41 -5.32
CA PRO A 6 19.79 -12.31 -5.64
C PRO A 6 20.31 -11.50 -6.84
N PRO A 7 19.40 -10.89 -7.63
CA PRO A 7 19.78 -10.11 -8.80
C PRO A 7 20.45 -8.79 -8.40
N LYS A 8 21.42 -8.36 -9.21
CA LYS A 8 22.14 -7.10 -9.05
C LYS A 8 21.34 -5.99 -9.74
N TRP A 9 20.80 -5.06 -8.95
CA TRP A 9 20.19 -3.84 -9.49
C TRP A 9 21.31 -2.86 -9.87
N GLN A 10 21.34 -2.45 -11.15
CA GLN A 10 22.22 -1.40 -11.63
C GLN A 10 21.55 -0.04 -11.38
N ASP A 11 22.16 0.78 -10.54
CA ASP A 11 21.74 2.16 -10.29
C ASP A 11 22.00 3.02 -11.54
N GLN A 12 20.95 3.24 -12.34
CA GLN A 12 20.93 4.30 -13.33
C GLN A 12 20.28 5.53 -12.69
N ARG A 13 21.12 6.45 -12.17
CA ARG A 13 20.68 7.79 -11.79
C ARG A 13 20.41 8.62 -13.06
N PRO A 14 19.21 9.21 -13.23
CA PRO A 14 19.01 10.23 -14.25
C PRO A 14 19.64 11.56 -13.79
N ASN A 15 20.28 12.28 -14.71
CA ASN A 15 20.76 13.65 -14.47
C ASN A 15 19.57 14.56 -14.13
N HIS A 16 19.67 15.30 -13.02
CA HIS A 16 18.73 16.34 -12.65
C HIS A 16 19.23 17.71 -13.14
N ASP A 17 18.45 18.36 -13.99
CA ASP A 17 18.57 19.79 -14.29
C ASP A 17 18.16 20.64 -13.07
N PRO A 18 18.80 21.80 -12.81
CA PRO A 18 18.50 22.64 -11.66
C PRO A 18 17.28 23.55 -11.88
N GLN A 19 16.25 23.39 -11.05
CA GLN A 19 15.08 24.29 -10.98
C GLN A 19 15.34 25.47 -10.00
N PRO A 20 14.80 26.70 -10.22
CA PRO A 20 15.08 27.86 -9.37
C PRO A 20 14.29 27.84 -8.05
N GLN A 21 14.90 28.38 -6.98
CA GLN A 21 14.33 28.44 -5.63
C GLN A 21 13.20 29.47 -5.49
N PRO A 22 12.14 29.17 -4.71
CA PRO A 22 11.26 30.19 -4.17
C PRO A 22 11.78 30.70 -2.81
N HIS A 23 11.72 32.02 -2.70
CA HIS A 23 12.05 32.92 -1.60
C HIS A 23 11.33 32.58 -0.29
N LEU A 24 12.09 32.59 0.80
CA LEU A 24 11.66 32.38 2.18
C LEU A 24 11.01 33.66 2.75
N LEU A 25 9.86 33.50 3.43
CA LEU A 25 9.29 34.52 4.34
C LEU A 25 9.52 34.10 5.81
N PRO A 26 9.55 35.04 6.78
CA PRO A 26 9.98 34.77 8.15
C PRO A 26 8.83 34.31 9.07
N SER A 27 9.12 33.30 9.92
CA SER A 27 8.24 32.81 10.99
C SER A 27 8.20 33.74 12.21
N PRO A 28 7.02 34.01 12.79
CA PRO A 28 6.92 34.67 14.08
C PRO A 28 7.00 33.66 15.22
N HIS A 29 7.84 34.01 16.18
CA HIS A 29 8.00 33.46 17.52
C HIS A 29 6.69 33.63 18.32
N LEU A 30 6.38 32.74 19.26
CA LEU A 30 5.91 33.06 20.62
C LEU A 30 5.59 31.78 21.45
N MET A 31 6.25 31.71 22.60
CA MET A 31 5.81 31.21 23.92
C MET A 31 5.70 29.71 24.20
N ALA A 32 6.75 29.23 24.88
CA ALA A 32 6.75 28.06 25.73
C ALA A 32 5.76 28.22 26.89
N SER A 33 4.95 27.19 27.13
CA SER A 33 4.24 26.98 28.39
C SER A 33 4.54 25.56 28.89
N ARG A 34 5.15 25.47 30.07
CA ARG A 34 5.38 24.23 30.83
C ARG A 34 4.05 23.71 31.39
N PRO A 35 3.85 22.38 31.51
CA PRO A 35 2.96 21.84 32.51
C PRO A 35 3.75 21.41 33.75
N SER A 36 3.34 21.99 34.88
CA SER A 36 3.65 21.54 36.24
C SER A 36 3.02 20.16 36.51
N GLY A 37 3.67 19.38 37.37
CA GLY A 37 3.39 17.97 37.59
C GLY A 37 2.00 17.64 38.15
N SER A 38 1.50 16.47 37.75
CA SER A 38 0.46 15.76 38.48
C SER A 38 0.83 14.28 38.53
N SER A 39 1.13 13.83 39.75
CA SER A 39 1.35 12.43 40.13
C SER A 39 0.08 11.62 39.87
N VAL A 40 0.15 10.63 38.98
CA VAL A 40 -0.94 9.66 38.79
C VAL A 40 -0.45 8.29 39.24
N ARG A 41 -1.07 7.83 40.33
CA ARG A 41 -0.84 6.55 41.00
C ARG A 41 -1.15 5.39 40.04
N TYR A 42 -0.28 4.39 40.04
CA TYR A 42 -0.54 3.08 39.43
C TYR A 42 -1.66 2.37 40.21
N HIS A 43 -2.90 2.48 39.74
CA HIS A 43 -3.95 1.55 40.13
C HIS A 43 -3.94 0.35 39.17
N ARG A 44 -3.42 -0.77 39.69
CA ARG A 44 -3.53 -2.10 39.11
C ARG A 44 -4.98 -2.56 39.18
N SER A 45 -5.75 -2.36 38.11
CA SER A 45 -7.08 -2.94 37.96
C SER A 45 -6.94 -4.42 37.63
N LYS A 46 -7.36 -5.28 38.57
CA LYS A 46 -7.62 -6.70 38.33
C LYS A 46 -8.89 -6.80 37.47
N SER A 47 -8.75 -7.17 36.21
CA SER A 47 -9.88 -7.57 35.37
C SER A 47 -10.04 -9.09 35.48
N ALA A 48 -11.22 -9.48 35.97
CA ALA A 48 -11.64 -10.85 36.15
C ALA A 48 -11.69 -11.63 34.83
N VAL A 49 -11.49 -12.94 34.95
CA VAL A 49 -11.77 -13.96 33.94
C VAL A 49 -13.22 -13.82 33.48
N GLN A 50 -13.41 -13.61 32.18
CA GLN A 50 -14.68 -13.91 31.51
C GLN A 50 -14.38 -14.70 30.23
N GLU A 51 -14.92 -15.91 30.21
CA GLU A 51 -14.89 -16.86 29.12
C GLU A 51 -15.78 -16.41 27.94
N GLY A 52 -15.23 -16.52 26.72
CA GLY A 52 -15.96 -16.77 25.46
C GLY A 52 -16.52 -15.57 24.68
N PRO A 53 -16.74 -15.70 23.35
CA PRO A 53 -15.99 -16.45 22.35
C PRO A 53 -15.48 -15.56 21.20
N ASN A 54 -14.23 -15.81 20.78
CA ASN A 54 -13.69 -15.72 19.42
C ASN A 54 -14.36 -14.73 18.45
N ASN A 55 -13.89 -13.48 18.47
CA ASN A 55 -14.26 -12.50 17.46
C ASN A 55 -13.30 -12.52 16.26
N SER A 56 -13.91 -12.79 15.11
CA SER A 56 -13.58 -12.23 13.80
C SER A 56 -12.46 -12.90 13.00
N GLN A 57 -12.59 -14.22 12.81
CA GLN A 57 -12.14 -14.85 11.57
C GLN A 57 -12.92 -14.20 10.42
N LEU A 58 -12.26 -13.32 9.66
CA LEU A 58 -12.76 -12.77 8.40
C LEU A 58 -12.81 -13.91 7.39
N ASP A 59 -13.87 -14.71 7.43
CA ASP A 59 -14.17 -15.68 6.40
C ASP A 59 -14.70 -14.92 5.18
N LEU A 60 -13.78 -14.50 4.31
CA LEU A 60 -14.12 -13.91 3.02
C LEU A 60 -14.64 -15.02 2.10
N GLN A 61 -15.87 -15.48 2.34
CA GLN A 61 -16.54 -16.43 1.47
C GLN A 61 -16.88 -15.76 0.13
N LEU A 62 -15.91 -15.80 -0.80
CA LEU A 62 -16.13 -15.50 -2.21
C LEU A 62 -16.94 -16.64 -2.84
N SER A 63 -18.24 -16.67 -2.55
CA SER A 63 -19.19 -17.58 -3.19
C SER A 63 -19.52 -17.07 -4.59
N ILE A 64 -18.53 -17.09 -5.49
CA ILE A 64 -18.76 -16.96 -6.94
C ILE A 64 -19.27 -18.33 -7.43
N SER A 65 -20.49 -18.71 -7.03
CA SER A 65 -21.15 -19.90 -7.55
C SER A 65 -21.83 -19.53 -8.87
N VAL A 66 -21.05 -19.41 -9.95
CA VAL A 66 -21.63 -19.53 -11.29
C VAL A 66 -21.88 -21.02 -11.51
N ARG A 67 -23.01 -21.53 -11.01
CA ARG A 67 -23.46 -22.85 -11.42
C ARG A 67 -23.74 -22.77 -12.92
N PRO A 68 -23.07 -23.57 -13.79
CA PRO A 68 -23.62 -23.80 -15.11
C PRO A 68 -25.04 -24.33 -14.90
N ALA A 69 -26.01 -23.76 -15.60
CA ALA A 69 -27.36 -24.30 -15.63
C ALA A 69 -27.24 -25.80 -15.90
N LYS A 70 -27.57 -26.61 -14.89
CA LYS A 70 -27.62 -28.07 -15.00
C LYS A 70 -28.54 -28.37 -16.19
N PRO A 71 -28.08 -28.98 -17.30
CA PRO A 71 -29.02 -29.56 -18.23
C PRO A 71 -29.75 -30.64 -17.43
N SER A 72 -31.04 -30.40 -17.21
CA SER A 72 -31.97 -31.41 -16.75
C SER A 72 -31.72 -32.68 -17.56
N SER A 73 -31.62 -33.80 -16.85
CA SER A 73 -31.42 -35.12 -17.43
C SER A 73 -32.34 -35.38 -18.61
N SER A 74 -31.77 -35.98 -19.65
CA SER A 74 -32.46 -36.78 -20.66
C SER A 74 -33.46 -36.06 -21.55
N ASP A 75 -32.95 -35.32 -22.53
CA ASP A 75 -33.62 -35.22 -23.82
C ASP A 75 -32.69 -35.81 -24.89
N HIS A 76 -33.20 -36.83 -25.55
CA HIS A 76 -32.62 -37.53 -26.68
C HIS A 76 -32.26 -36.50 -27.77
N TYR A 77 -30.98 -36.32 -28.10
CA TYR A 77 -30.59 -35.53 -29.28
C TYR A 77 -30.97 -36.31 -30.52
N VAL A 78 -32.23 -36.19 -30.96
CA VAL A 78 -32.65 -36.64 -32.28
C VAL A 78 -32.13 -35.61 -33.27
N PHE A 79 -31.12 -36.02 -34.03
CA PHE A 79 -30.68 -35.35 -35.24
C PHE A 79 -31.91 -35.03 -36.10
N GLY A 80 -32.19 -33.74 -36.28
CA GLY A 80 -33.39 -33.27 -36.97
C GLY A 80 -33.50 -33.86 -38.37
N ASN A 81 -34.58 -34.61 -38.60
CA ASN A 81 -35.04 -34.97 -39.93
C ASN A 81 -35.46 -33.67 -40.64
N PRO A 82 -35.02 -33.36 -41.88
CA PRO A 82 -35.29 -32.07 -42.54
C PRO A 82 -36.76 -31.83 -42.94
N ASN A 83 -37.67 -32.73 -42.58
CA ASN A 83 -39.06 -32.72 -43.04
C ASN A 83 -40.03 -32.52 -41.87
N THR A 84 -39.97 -31.36 -41.22
CA THR A 84 -41.11 -30.88 -40.43
C THR A 84 -41.51 -29.51 -40.94
N SER A 85 -42.64 -29.50 -41.62
CA SER A 85 -43.35 -28.35 -42.11
C SER A 85 -43.47 -27.25 -41.06
N GLU A 86 -43.25 -26.04 -41.55
CA GLU A 86 -43.54 -24.67 -41.12
C GLU A 86 -44.80 -24.37 -40.27
N PHE A 87 -45.27 -25.27 -39.40
CA PHE A 87 -46.51 -25.08 -38.63
C PHE A 87 -46.43 -25.60 -37.18
N ASP A 88 -45.40 -25.22 -36.42
CA ASP A 88 -45.37 -25.49 -34.97
C ASP A 88 -45.04 -24.26 -34.12
N ALA A 89 -45.29 -23.07 -34.68
CA ALA A 89 -45.14 -21.78 -33.99
C ALA A 89 -46.32 -21.44 -33.05
N LEU A 90 -47.29 -22.33 -32.84
CA LEU A 90 -48.56 -22.03 -32.17
C LEU A 90 -48.72 -22.63 -30.77
N ASN A 91 -47.71 -23.28 -30.18
CA ASN A 91 -47.82 -23.78 -28.79
C ASN A 91 -47.62 -22.63 -27.76
N PRO A 92 -48.68 -22.14 -27.09
CA PRO A 92 -48.61 -20.97 -26.21
C PRO A 92 -47.71 -21.20 -24.99
N LYS A 93 -47.52 -22.47 -24.60
CA LYS A 93 -46.67 -22.85 -23.46
C LYS A 93 -45.17 -22.69 -23.78
N ALA A 94 -44.76 -22.90 -25.03
CA ALA A 94 -43.38 -22.70 -25.46
C ALA A 94 -43.03 -21.20 -25.52
N ALA A 95 -43.95 -20.37 -26.03
CA ALA A 95 -43.79 -18.91 -26.06
C ALA A 95 -43.63 -18.32 -24.64
N GLY A 96 -44.46 -18.74 -23.67
CA GLY A 96 -44.36 -18.27 -22.29
C GLY A 96 -43.06 -18.66 -21.57
N ARG A 97 -42.51 -19.85 -21.86
CA ARG A 97 -41.20 -20.28 -21.34
C ARG A 97 -40.06 -19.44 -21.91
N VAL A 98 -40.10 -19.16 -23.21
CA VAL A 98 -39.09 -18.31 -23.88
C VAL A 98 -39.11 -16.89 -23.30
N GLU A 99 -40.28 -16.31 -23.08
CA GLU A 99 -40.37 -14.96 -22.51
C GLU A 99 -39.86 -14.90 -21.05
N SER A 100 -40.14 -15.93 -20.25
CA SER A 100 -39.60 -16.05 -18.90
C SER A 100 -38.07 -16.14 -18.90
N LEU A 101 -37.48 -16.88 -19.84
CA LEU A 101 -36.03 -17.00 -20.00
C LEU A 101 -35.40 -15.67 -20.43
N LYS A 102 -36.03 -14.91 -21.34
CA LYS A 102 -35.56 -13.58 -21.73
C LYS A 102 -35.54 -12.62 -20.54
N TRP A 103 -36.59 -12.61 -19.73
CA TRP A 103 -36.64 -11.80 -18.51
C TRP A 103 -35.51 -12.15 -17.54
N GLN A 104 -35.30 -13.44 -17.29
CA GLN A 104 -34.19 -13.90 -16.43
C GLN A 104 -32.83 -13.48 -17.01
N ALA A 105 -32.61 -13.63 -18.31
CA ALA A 105 -31.37 -13.21 -18.97
C ALA A 105 -31.16 -11.69 -18.86
N ALA A 106 -32.20 -10.89 -19.10
CA ALA A 106 -32.14 -9.44 -18.95
C ALA A 106 -31.78 -9.03 -17.52
N GLU A 107 -32.37 -9.70 -16.51
CA GLU A 107 -32.06 -9.43 -15.11
C GLU A 107 -30.63 -9.83 -14.74
N GLN A 108 -30.13 -10.96 -15.24
CA GLN A 108 -28.73 -11.36 -15.04
C GLN A 108 -27.75 -10.37 -15.68
N ILE A 109 -28.06 -9.87 -16.88
CA ILE A 109 -27.26 -8.83 -17.55
C ILE A 109 -27.25 -7.56 -16.70
N ARG A 110 -28.40 -7.15 -16.15
CA ARG A 110 -28.53 -5.96 -15.30
C ARG A 110 -27.66 -6.09 -14.04
N LEU A 111 -27.71 -7.22 -13.36
CA LEU A 111 -26.91 -7.49 -12.16
C LEU A 111 -25.41 -7.50 -12.49
N ALA A 112 -25.01 -8.22 -13.54
CA ALA A 112 -23.61 -8.27 -13.98
C ALA A 112 -23.07 -6.88 -14.36
N ALA A 113 -23.89 -6.02 -14.98
CA ALA A 113 -23.51 -4.65 -15.29
C ALA A 113 -23.26 -3.80 -14.03
N MET A 114 -24.11 -3.94 -13.02
CA MET A 114 -23.93 -3.25 -11.74
C MET A 114 -22.66 -3.71 -11.01
N GLU A 115 -22.44 -5.03 -10.94
CA GLU A 115 -21.25 -5.60 -10.31
C GLU A 115 -19.97 -5.19 -11.04
N LYS A 116 -20.00 -5.18 -12.39
CA LYS A 116 -18.89 -4.69 -13.21
C LYS A 116 -18.54 -3.24 -12.90
N ALA A 117 -19.54 -2.35 -12.85
CA ALA A 117 -19.33 -0.93 -12.55
C ALA A 117 -18.74 -0.71 -11.15
N TYR A 118 -19.17 -1.53 -10.17
CA TYR A 118 -18.59 -1.52 -8.84
C TYR A 118 -17.12 -1.98 -8.85
N ALA A 119 -16.83 -3.11 -9.49
CA ALA A 119 -15.46 -3.63 -9.59
C ALA A 119 -14.51 -2.65 -10.30
N GLU A 120 -14.97 -1.98 -11.36
CA GLU A 120 -14.21 -0.94 -12.05
C GLU A 120 -13.90 0.26 -11.15
N ARG A 121 -14.89 0.74 -10.39
CA ARG A 121 -14.68 1.83 -9.42
C ARG A 121 -13.64 1.46 -8.37
N VAL A 122 -13.70 0.25 -7.82
CA VAL A 122 -12.74 -0.22 -6.82
C VAL A 122 -11.33 -0.29 -7.43
N ARG A 123 -11.18 -0.83 -8.64
CA ARG A 123 -9.87 -0.86 -9.33
C ARG A 123 -9.31 0.53 -9.56
N GLU A 124 -10.16 1.47 -9.98
CA GLU A 124 -9.76 2.85 -10.22
C GLU A 124 -9.33 3.58 -8.93
N LEU A 125 -10.04 3.36 -7.81
CA LEU A 125 -9.62 3.87 -6.51
C LEU A 125 -8.25 3.30 -6.12
N THR A 126 -8.08 1.97 -6.20
CA THR A 126 -6.80 1.33 -5.88
C THR A 126 -5.65 1.85 -6.75
N ARG A 127 -5.91 2.11 -8.05
CA ARG A 127 -4.91 2.69 -8.96
C ARG A 127 -4.47 4.07 -8.48
N ARG A 128 -5.42 4.94 -8.12
CA ARG A 128 -5.13 6.30 -7.60
C ARG A 128 -4.37 6.27 -6.29
N GLU A 129 -4.77 5.40 -5.36
CA GLU A 129 -4.07 5.22 -4.07
C GLU A 129 -2.63 4.76 -4.29
N MET A 130 -2.41 3.84 -5.24
CA MET A 130 -1.07 3.38 -5.60
C MET A 130 -0.22 4.52 -6.21
N GLU A 131 -0.78 5.32 -7.10
CA GLU A 131 -0.09 6.50 -7.68
C GLU A 131 0.29 7.52 -6.61
N LEU A 132 -0.63 7.81 -5.68
CA LEU A 132 -0.38 8.69 -4.55
C LEU A 132 0.76 8.13 -3.68
N ALA A 133 0.68 6.86 -3.29
CA ALA A 133 1.72 6.19 -2.51
C ALA A 133 3.10 6.22 -3.20
N GLN A 134 3.16 6.02 -4.52
CA GLN A 134 4.40 6.12 -5.29
C GLN A 134 4.98 7.54 -5.26
N SER A 135 4.15 8.56 -5.45
CA SER A 135 4.58 9.96 -5.41
C SER A 135 5.10 10.36 -4.02
N GLU A 136 4.41 9.91 -2.97
CA GLU A 136 4.79 10.10 -1.57
C GLU A 136 6.11 9.42 -1.24
N PHE A 137 6.31 8.18 -1.70
CA PHE A 137 7.56 7.46 -1.49
C PHE A 137 8.73 8.12 -2.24
N ALA A 138 8.52 8.59 -3.47
CA ALA A 138 9.53 9.34 -4.21
C ALA A 138 9.93 10.62 -3.46
N ARG A 139 8.96 11.37 -2.92
CA ARG A 139 9.22 12.56 -2.10
C ARG A 139 9.99 12.22 -0.83
N ALA A 140 9.60 11.16 -0.13
CA ALA A 140 10.28 10.71 1.08
C ALA A 140 11.73 10.30 0.80
N ARG A 141 11.98 9.56 -0.28
CA ARG A 141 13.35 9.20 -0.71
C ARG A 141 14.20 10.43 -0.98
N HIS A 142 13.67 11.41 -1.69
CA HIS A 142 14.40 12.65 -1.97
C HIS A 142 14.80 13.39 -0.68
N VAL A 143 13.89 13.48 0.29
CA VAL A 143 14.19 14.10 1.59
C VAL A 143 15.26 13.29 2.34
N TRP A 144 15.16 11.95 2.32
CA TRP A 144 16.13 11.07 2.96
C TRP A 144 17.53 11.19 2.35
N GLU A 145 17.63 11.24 1.01
CA GLU A 145 18.91 11.41 0.31
C GLU A 145 19.57 12.73 0.70
N ARG A 146 18.83 13.84 0.68
CA ARG A 146 19.37 15.13 1.13
C ARG A 146 19.80 15.12 2.59
N ALA A 147 18.99 14.52 3.47
CA ALA A 147 19.35 14.41 4.88
C ALA A 147 20.63 13.59 5.07
N ARG A 148 20.79 12.50 4.30
CA ARG A 148 21.98 11.67 4.31
C ARG A 148 23.23 12.42 3.85
N GLU A 149 23.13 13.22 2.79
CA GLU A 149 24.22 14.07 2.31
C GLU A 149 24.66 15.10 3.36
N GLU A 150 23.71 15.73 4.05
CA GLU A 150 24.01 16.68 5.13
C GLU A 150 24.67 16.00 6.34
N VAL A 151 24.26 14.77 6.69
CA VAL A 151 24.93 13.98 7.74
C VAL A 151 26.37 13.66 7.33
N GLU A 152 26.60 13.20 6.10
CA GLU A 152 27.95 12.90 5.62
C GLU A 152 28.86 14.16 5.63
N LYS A 153 28.29 15.33 5.29
CA LYS A 153 29.01 16.60 5.38
C LYS A 153 29.34 16.95 6.83
N ALA A 154 28.39 16.78 7.76
CA ALA A 154 28.61 17.02 9.18
C ALA A 154 29.68 16.08 9.76
N GLU A 155 29.69 14.81 9.35
CA GLU A 155 30.71 13.84 9.75
C GLU A 155 32.11 14.24 9.26
N ARG A 156 32.25 14.64 7.99
CA ARG A 156 33.51 15.17 7.46
C ARG A 156 33.99 16.42 8.19
N MET A 157 33.07 17.31 8.57
CA MET A 157 33.41 18.50 9.35
C MET A 157 33.86 18.13 10.77
N LYS A 158 33.17 17.19 11.41
CA LYS A 158 33.53 16.66 12.73
C LYS A 158 34.94 16.06 12.72
N GLU A 159 35.27 15.23 11.74
CA GLU A 159 36.61 14.62 11.63
C GLU A 159 37.71 15.69 11.53
N LYS A 160 37.53 16.69 10.65
CA LYS A 160 38.47 17.81 10.52
C LYS A 160 38.61 18.61 11.81
N ALA A 161 37.50 18.89 12.48
CA ALA A 161 37.51 19.63 13.74
C ALA A 161 38.24 18.85 14.84
N MET A 162 38.03 17.52 14.92
CA MET A 162 38.75 16.67 15.88
C MET A 162 40.26 16.70 15.64
N LEU A 163 40.71 16.52 14.39
CA LEU A 163 42.14 16.59 14.05
C LEU A 163 42.75 17.95 14.42
N GLN A 164 42.04 19.05 14.14
CA GLN A 164 42.49 20.39 14.51
C GLN A 164 42.54 20.61 16.01
N MET A 165 41.55 20.12 16.76
CA MET A 165 41.52 20.20 18.22
C MET A 165 42.69 19.44 18.84
N ASP A 166 43.00 18.24 18.35
CA ASP A 166 44.13 17.44 18.84
C ASP A 166 45.46 18.17 18.61
N SER A 167 45.67 18.73 17.42
CA SER A 167 46.86 19.54 17.09
C SER A 167 46.97 20.80 17.98
N THR A 168 45.86 21.55 18.11
CA THR A 168 45.83 22.81 18.87
C THR A 168 45.98 22.56 20.38
N CYS A 169 45.43 21.47 20.91
CA CYS A 169 45.59 21.06 22.30
C CYS A 169 47.07 20.81 22.64
N MET A 170 47.80 20.12 21.76
CA MET A 170 49.25 19.96 21.91
C MET A 170 49.98 21.32 21.92
N GLU A 171 49.52 22.30 21.16
CA GLU A 171 50.13 23.63 21.09
C GLU A 171 49.87 24.51 22.32
N ILE A 172 48.71 24.37 22.98
CA ILE A 172 48.35 25.16 24.16
C ILE A 172 48.98 24.57 25.45
N THR A 173 49.29 23.28 25.48
CA THR A 173 49.88 22.65 26.67
C THR A 173 51.28 23.18 26.97
N CYS A 174 51.57 23.41 28.26
CA CYS A 174 52.87 23.87 28.71
C CYS A 174 53.97 22.82 28.42
N GLN A 175 55.22 23.26 28.33
CA GLN A 175 56.35 22.41 27.97
C GLN A 175 56.52 21.20 28.91
N SER A 176 56.25 21.36 30.21
CA SER A 176 56.28 20.28 31.20
C SER A 176 55.19 19.23 30.98
N CYS A 177 53.98 19.63 30.57
CA CYS A 177 52.90 18.71 30.22
C CYS A 177 53.23 17.95 28.92
N ARG A 178 53.80 18.64 27.92
CA ARG A 178 54.16 18.01 26.64
C ARG A 178 55.16 16.85 26.78
N GLN A 179 56.14 16.94 27.68
CA GLN A 179 57.11 15.85 27.89
C GLN A 179 56.51 14.64 28.61
N ARG A 180 55.48 14.82 29.45
CA ARG A 180 54.84 13.72 30.17
C ARG A 180 53.83 12.92 29.34
N PHE A 181 53.26 13.53 28.30
CA PHE A 181 52.23 12.91 27.46
C PHE A 181 52.73 12.55 26.06
N ARG A 182 54.05 12.60 25.81
CA ARG A 182 54.65 11.92 24.66
C ARG A 182 54.75 10.41 24.96
N PRO A 183 54.32 9.53 24.04
CA PRO A 183 54.55 8.09 24.14
C PRO A 183 56.04 7.74 24.23
#